data_AF-A0A1Y2C8W7-F1
#
_entry.id   AF-A0A1Y2C8W7-F1
#
_cell.length_a   1.000
_cell.length_b   1.000
_cell.length_c   1.000
_cell.angle_alpha   90.00
_cell.angle_beta   90.00
_cell.angle_gamma   90.00
#
_symmetry.space_group_name_H-M   'P 1'
#
loop_
_entity.id
_entity.type
_entity.pdbx_description
1 polymer ?
#
loop_
_entity_poly.entity_id
_entity_poly.type
_entity_poly.pdbx_seq_one_letter_code
_entity_poly.pdbx_strand_id
1 'polypeptide(L)'
;MISFAILASVSTVFAAYTAGKFSFNATASSSNVTTVCISGPVSVNQYIGFGIPASPSNPIMAGADLTLVFASSTNVPSLITGSGNGNPGLTVQATTAKINTGLSSYSNGVLIVCVDRPTSAWLTNSPSSFLWSTGQVSGGVAQQHAPTDRGSLTNVNLFSTPSVATAVTQNPVTLAATTGSKTSKGAPSPHLSFLPALALFKIVFFA
;
A
#
# COMPACT_ATOMS: atom_id res chain seq x y z
N MET A 1 -5.22 21.41 44.81
CA MET A 1 -4.11 21.84 43.93
C MET A 1 -4.32 21.17 42.60
N ILE A 2 -4.56 21.97 41.55
CA ILE A 2 -4.93 21.51 40.21
C ILE A 2 -3.64 21.12 39.48
N SER A 3 -3.47 19.84 39.15
CA SER A 3 -2.37 19.39 38.30
C SER A 3 -2.60 19.89 36.88
N PHE A 4 -1.59 20.59 36.35
CA PHE A 4 -1.51 20.96 34.94
C PHE A 4 -1.18 19.72 34.11
N ALA A 5 -2.07 19.35 33.20
CA ALA A 5 -1.76 18.41 32.13
C ALA A 5 -0.79 19.08 31.16
N ILE A 6 0.39 18.49 30.99
CA ILE A 6 1.35 18.89 29.96
C ILE A 6 0.76 18.42 28.62
N LEU A 7 0.35 19.36 27.77
CA LEU A 7 0.04 19.07 26.37
C LEU A 7 1.36 18.67 25.69
N ALA A 8 1.57 17.37 25.50
CA ALA A 8 2.59 16.89 24.59
C ALA A 8 2.17 17.28 23.16
N SER A 9 2.93 18.17 22.54
CA SER A 9 2.77 18.52 21.13
C SER A 9 3.04 17.29 20.27
N VAL A 10 2.01 16.76 19.61
CA VAL A 10 2.13 15.64 18.68
C VAL A 10 2.60 16.19 17.33
N SER A 11 3.85 15.94 16.96
CA SER A 11 4.36 16.27 15.62
C SER A 11 3.69 15.35 14.60
N THR A 12 2.86 15.93 13.71
CA THR A 12 2.24 15.21 12.59
C THR A 12 2.93 15.56 11.28
N VAL A 13 3.58 14.61 10.65
CA VAL A 13 3.97 14.68 9.25
C VAL A 13 2.75 14.36 8.42
N PHE A 14 2.50 15.19 7.41
CA PHE A 14 1.55 14.85 6.37
C PHE A 14 2.39 14.49 5.15
N ALA A 15 2.18 13.29 4.61
CA ALA A 15 2.36 13.13 3.18
C ALA A 15 1.24 13.91 2.49
N ALA A 16 1.40 15.23 2.33
CA ALA A 16 0.50 15.97 1.47
C ALA A 16 0.90 15.66 0.02
N TYR A 17 0.36 14.58 -0.56
CA TYR A 17 0.36 14.42 -2.01
C TYR A 17 -0.86 13.67 -2.59
N THR A 18 -1.61 14.44 -3.37
CA THR A 18 -2.22 14.26 -4.71
C THR A 18 -2.50 12.89 -5.36
N ALA A 19 -2.47 11.74 -4.69
CA ALA A 19 -2.79 10.46 -5.36
C ALA A 19 -3.98 9.67 -4.77
N GLY A 20 -4.56 10.18 -3.69
CA GLY A 20 -5.72 9.58 -3.03
C GLY A 20 -5.61 9.87 -1.54
N LYS A 21 -6.42 10.83 -1.07
CA LYS A 21 -6.70 11.39 0.28
C LYS A 21 -6.09 10.76 1.56
N PHE A 22 -4.91 10.15 1.55
CA PHE A 22 -4.28 9.47 2.67
C PHE A 22 -3.12 10.31 3.26
N SER A 23 -2.92 10.20 4.56
CA SER A 23 -1.83 10.84 5.30
C SER A 23 -1.08 9.80 6.13
N PHE A 24 0.25 9.96 6.19
CA PHE A 24 1.18 9.10 6.90
C PHE A 24 2.07 9.95 7.81
N ASN A 25 2.13 9.58 9.09
CA ASN A 25 3.00 10.20 10.09
C ASN A 25 3.70 9.11 10.92
N ALA A 26 4.90 9.39 11.42
CA ALA A 26 5.59 8.56 12.38
C ALA A 26 6.06 9.37 13.60
N THR A 27 5.90 8.78 14.79
CA THR A 27 6.46 9.29 16.04
C THR A 27 7.30 8.22 16.70
N ALA A 28 8.49 8.59 17.19
CA ALA A 28 9.26 7.71 18.05
C ALA A 28 8.60 7.68 19.44
N SER A 29 8.09 6.52 19.83
CA SER A 29 7.34 6.35 21.09
C SER A 29 8.24 5.81 22.21
N SER A 30 9.34 5.15 21.85
CA SER A 30 10.47 4.79 22.72
C SER A 30 11.72 4.55 21.86
N SER A 31 12.86 4.17 22.45
CA SER A 31 14.10 3.93 21.67
C SER A 31 13.95 2.82 20.63
N ASN A 32 13.03 1.87 20.81
CA ASN A 32 12.88 0.68 19.96
C ASN A 32 11.50 0.55 19.31
N VAL A 33 10.57 1.48 19.59
CA VAL A 33 9.21 1.45 19.05
C VAL A 33 8.90 2.75 18.34
N THR A 34 8.43 2.63 17.11
CA THR A 34 7.89 3.72 16.30
C THR A 34 6.40 3.52 16.11
N THR A 35 5.61 4.56 16.33
CA THR A 35 4.18 4.58 16.01
C THR A 35 4.01 5.22 14.64
N VAL A 36 3.43 4.49 13.69
CA VAL A 36 3.08 5.01 12.35
C VAL A 36 1.57 5.19 12.28
N CYS A 37 1.11 6.42 12.10
CA CYS A 37 -0.30 6.75 11.91
C CYS A 37 -0.61 6.94 10.43
N ILE A 38 -1.59 6.15 9.96
CA ILE A 38 -2.13 6.14 8.61
C ILE A 38 -3.56 6.65 8.70
N SER A 39 -3.94 7.61 7.88
CA SER A 39 -5.30 8.13 7.88
C SER A 39 -5.81 8.49 6.51
N GLY A 40 -7.12 8.52 6.33
CA GLY A 40 -7.78 9.05 5.15
C GLY A 40 -9.12 8.37 4.86
N PRO A 41 -9.84 8.81 3.82
CA PRO A 41 -11.15 8.30 3.51
C PRO A 41 -11.03 6.98 2.75
N VAL A 42 -11.73 5.98 3.25
CA VAL A 42 -11.73 4.63 2.70
C VAL A 42 -13.06 3.99 3.02
N SER A 43 -13.58 3.19 2.09
CA SER A 43 -14.80 2.42 2.37
C SER A 43 -14.51 1.28 3.34
N VAL A 44 -15.55 0.78 4.00
CA VAL A 44 -15.48 -0.49 4.73
C VAL A 44 -14.96 -1.60 3.81
N ASN A 45 -14.09 -2.46 4.34
CA ASN A 45 -13.40 -3.52 3.60
C ASN A 45 -12.54 -3.02 2.43
N GLN A 46 -12.10 -1.77 2.45
CA GLN A 46 -11.04 -1.27 1.57
C GLN A 46 -9.84 -0.90 2.43
N TYR A 47 -8.63 -1.23 1.97
CA TYR A 47 -7.40 -0.99 2.71
C TYR A 47 -6.66 0.26 2.25
N ILE A 48 -5.87 0.81 3.16
CA ILE A 48 -4.78 1.74 2.89
C ILE A 48 -3.49 0.96 3.16
N GLY A 49 -2.67 0.82 2.13
CA GLY A 49 -1.37 0.16 2.19
C GLY A 49 -0.27 1.19 2.42
N PHE A 50 0.64 0.86 3.33
CA PHE A 50 1.89 1.56 3.58
C PHE A 50 3.03 0.55 3.48
N GLY A 51 4.11 0.92 2.80
CA GLY A 51 5.27 0.05 2.66
C GLY A 51 6.58 0.77 2.89
N ILE A 52 7.52 0.08 3.54
CA ILE A 52 8.91 0.50 3.68
C ILE A 52 9.72 -0.40 2.74
N PRO A 53 10.23 0.13 1.61
CA PRO A 53 10.99 -0.67 0.67
C PRO A 53 12.31 -1.15 1.28
N ALA A 54 12.80 -2.30 0.84
CA ALA A 54 14.10 -2.82 1.25
C ALA A 54 15.27 -1.88 0.86
N SER A 55 15.06 -1.03 -0.16
CA SER A 55 15.98 0.03 -0.57
C SER A 55 15.21 1.31 -0.88
N PRO A 56 15.49 2.43 -0.20
CA PRO A 56 14.84 3.72 -0.48
C PRO A 56 15.09 4.26 -1.89
N SER A 57 16.23 3.93 -2.52
CA SER A 57 16.56 4.39 -3.88
C SER A 57 15.83 3.59 -4.97
N ASN A 58 15.24 2.44 -4.63
CA ASN A 58 14.46 1.61 -5.53
C ASN A 58 13.16 1.16 -4.84
N PRO A 59 12.17 2.06 -4.69
CA PRO A 59 10.95 1.78 -3.95
C PRO A 59 10.04 0.84 -4.75
N ILE A 60 10.27 -0.46 -4.59
CA ILE A 60 9.44 -1.54 -5.16
C ILE A 60 8.83 -2.40 -4.05
N MET A 61 7.70 -3.03 -4.34
CA MET A 61 6.97 -3.88 -3.37
C MET A 61 7.77 -5.12 -2.97
N ALA A 62 8.57 -5.70 -3.87
CA ALA A 62 9.33 -6.91 -3.59
C ALA A 62 10.34 -6.65 -2.46
N GLY A 63 10.26 -7.46 -1.39
CA GLY A 63 11.08 -7.32 -0.19
C GLY A 63 10.67 -6.18 0.74
N ALA A 64 9.66 -5.37 0.39
CA ALA A 64 9.19 -4.29 1.25
C ALA A 64 8.48 -4.85 2.49
N ASP A 65 8.64 -4.17 3.62
CA ASP A 65 7.83 -4.35 4.82
C ASP A 65 6.50 -3.63 4.62
N LEU A 66 5.40 -4.39 4.60
CA LEU A 66 4.08 -3.91 4.23
C LEU A 66 3.15 -3.92 5.44
N THR A 67 2.42 -2.82 5.59
CA THR A 67 1.39 -2.58 6.60
C THR A 67 0.12 -2.16 5.86
N LEU A 68 -0.93 -2.95 5.96
CA LEU A 68 -2.24 -2.67 5.37
C LEU A 68 -3.24 -2.46 6.50
N VAL A 69 -3.92 -1.33 6.48
CA VAL A 69 -4.94 -0.99 7.47
C VAL A 69 -6.29 -0.81 6.80
N PHE A 70 -7.36 -1.26 7.44
CA PHE A 70 -8.72 -1.17 6.90
C PHE A 70 -9.74 -1.11 8.04
N ALA A 71 -10.96 -0.69 7.74
CA ALA A 71 -12.11 -0.89 8.61
C ALA A 71 -12.84 -2.18 8.19
N SER A 72 -13.05 -3.11 9.12
CA SER A 72 -13.85 -4.30 8.88
C SER A 72 -15.33 -3.94 8.67
N SER A 73 -16.16 -4.94 8.31
CA SER A 73 -17.63 -4.81 8.26
C SER A 73 -18.27 -4.34 9.56
N THR A 74 -17.59 -4.48 10.70
CA THR A 74 -18.03 -3.99 12.01
C THR A 74 -17.50 -2.61 12.35
N ASN A 75 -16.93 -1.89 11.39
CA ASN A 75 -16.29 -0.57 11.56
C ASN A 75 -15.10 -0.59 12.52
N VAL A 76 -14.47 -1.75 12.73
CA VAL A 76 -13.32 -1.90 13.61
C VAL A 76 -12.03 -1.78 12.78
N PRO A 77 -11.11 -0.84 13.14
CA PRO A 77 -9.78 -0.79 12.54
C PRO A 77 -9.07 -2.14 12.66
N SER A 78 -8.53 -2.59 11.54
CA SER A 78 -7.91 -3.90 11.38
C SER A 78 -6.59 -3.76 10.63
N LEU A 79 -5.68 -4.70 10.88
CA LEU A 79 -4.30 -4.65 10.44
C LEU A 79 -3.91 -5.97 9.78
N ILE A 80 -3.27 -5.88 8.64
CA ILE A 80 -2.56 -6.96 7.97
C ILE A 80 -1.12 -6.50 7.76
N THR A 81 -0.16 -7.37 8.05
CA THR A 81 1.26 -7.07 7.86
C THR A 81 1.98 -8.23 7.19
N GLY A 82 3.07 -7.92 6.50
CA GLY A 82 3.93 -8.94 5.93
C GLY A 82 5.04 -8.37 5.09
N SER A 83 5.66 -9.23 4.29
CA SER A 83 6.66 -8.83 3.30
C SER A 83 6.10 -8.97 1.89
N GLY A 84 6.38 -8.00 1.02
CA GLY A 84 6.07 -8.16 -0.40
C GLY A 84 6.98 -9.21 -1.05
N ASN A 85 6.41 -10.13 -1.84
CA ASN A 85 7.15 -11.26 -2.41
C ASN A 85 7.19 -11.27 -3.96
N GLY A 86 6.71 -10.21 -4.62
CA GLY A 86 6.56 -10.15 -6.08
C GLY A 86 5.12 -10.43 -6.54
N ASN A 87 4.84 -10.25 -7.83
CA ASN A 87 3.51 -10.07 -8.44
C ASN A 87 2.43 -11.15 -8.15
N PRO A 88 1.27 -10.79 -7.55
CA PRO A 88 1.05 -9.98 -6.36
C PRO A 88 0.92 -10.89 -5.12
N GLY A 89 1.91 -10.86 -4.24
CA GLY A 89 1.84 -11.60 -2.99
C GLY A 89 2.36 -10.78 -1.82
N LEU A 90 1.52 -10.76 -0.79
CA LEU A 90 1.92 -10.45 0.56
C LEU A 90 2.16 -11.78 1.26
N THR A 91 3.39 -12.04 1.68
CA THR A 91 3.63 -13.11 2.64
C THR A 91 3.26 -12.57 4.00
N VAL A 92 2.07 -12.95 4.50
CA VAL A 92 1.63 -12.56 5.85
C VAL A 92 2.59 -13.15 6.86
N GLN A 93 3.09 -12.31 7.75
CA GLN A 93 4.01 -12.71 8.81
C GLN A 93 3.37 -12.42 10.17
N ALA A 94 3.65 -13.28 11.15
CA ALA A 94 3.39 -12.96 12.55
C ALA A 94 4.24 -11.75 12.92
N THR A 95 3.63 -10.58 12.94
CA THR A 95 4.33 -9.32 13.19
C THR A 95 4.32 -8.97 14.67
N THR A 96 5.30 -8.17 15.06
CA THR A 96 5.30 -7.43 16.34
C THR A 96 4.55 -6.11 16.25
N ALA A 97 4.11 -5.70 15.04
CA ALA A 97 3.31 -4.51 14.84
C ALA A 97 1.89 -4.68 15.39
N LYS A 98 1.38 -3.68 16.12
CA LYS A 98 0.06 -3.72 16.76
C LYS A 98 -0.68 -2.41 16.55
N ILE A 99 -2.00 -2.50 16.37
CA ILE A 99 -2.86 -1.32 16.38
C ILE A 99 -2.82 -0.70 17.78
N ASN A 100 -2.53 0.59 17.83
CA ASN A 100 -2.76 1.42 19.00
C ASN A 100 -4.23 1.84 19.01
N THR A 101 -5.06 1.09 19.76
CA THR A 101 -6.52 1.28 19.78
C THR A 101 -6.95 2.61 20.36
N GLY A 102 -6.13 3.25 21.21
CA GLY A 102 -6.41 4.57 21.78
C GLY A 102 -6.25 5.72 20.78
N LEU A 103 -5.51 5.49 19.69
CA LEU A 103 -5.24 6.48 18.63
C LEU A 103 -5.90 6.12 17.29
N SER A 104 -6.58 4.97 17.22
CA SER A 104 -7.17 4.45 15.99
C SER A 104 -8.69 4.52 16.02
N SER A 105 -9.31 4.92 14.92
CA SER A 105 -10.76 5.03 14.79
C SER A 105 -11.20 4.88 13.33
N TYR A 106 -12.46 4.53 13.13
CA TYR A 106 -13.12 4.63 11.83
C TYR A 106 -14.48 5.29 12.02
N SER A 107 -14.69 6.44 11.39
CA SER A 107 -15.93 7.20 11.51
C SER A 107 -16.16 8.04 10.25
N ASN A 108 -17.43 8.14 9.83
CA ASN A 108 -17.83 8.94 8.66
C ASN A 108 -17.02 8.64 7.38
N GLY A 109 -16.67 7.37 7.15
CA GLY A 109 -15.89 6.96 5.99
C GLY A 109 -14.41 7.35 6.05
N VAL A 110 -13.91 7.83 7.20
CA VAL A 110 -12.51 8.17 7.44
C VAL A 110 -11.91 7.17 8.41
N LEU A 111 -10.81 6.55 7.98
CA LEU A 111 -10.01 5.65 8.79
C LEU A 111 -8.82 6.42 9.35
N ILE A 112 -8.52 6.20 10.64
CA ILE A 112 -7.29 6.61 11.30
C ILE A 112 -6.77 5.35 12.00
N VAL A 113 -5.59 4.87 11.64
CA VAL A 113 -4.94 3.73 12.31
C VAL A 113 -3.52 4.10 12.65
N CYS A 114 -3.20 4.07 13.94
CA CYS A 114 -1.83 4.15 14.42
C CYS A 114 -1.34 2.75 14.76
N VAL A 115 -0.18 2.40 14.23
CA VAL A 115 0.44 1.08 14.39
C VAL A 115 1.77 1.25 15.12
N ASP A 116 1.86 0.65 16.30
CA ASP A 116 3.11 0.56 17.06
C ASP A 116 3.92 -0.61 16.51
N ARG A 117 5.15 -0.36 16.09
CA ARG A 117 6.03 -1.35 15.45
C ARG A 117 7.47 -1.16 15.89
N PRO A 118 8.33 -2.20 15.83
CA PRO A 118 9.75 -2.02 16.04
C PRO A 118 10.31 -0.97 15.07
N THR A 119 11.19 -0.13 15.58
CA THR A 119 11.95 0.81 14.75
C THR A 119 12.77 0.01 13.74
N SER A 120 12.64 0.34 12.45
CA SER A 120 13.42 -0.29 11.38
C SER A 120 14.53 0.65 10.90
N ALA A 121 15.58 0.09 10.31
CA ALA A 121 16.71 0.88 9.78
C ALA A 121 16.31 1.87 8.67
N TRP A 122 15.14 1.66 8.04
CA TRP A 122 14.62 2.47 6.93
C TRP A 122 13.47 3.39 7.33
N LEU A 123 13.03 3.31 8.59
CA LEU A 123 12.06 4.21 9.20
C LEU A 123 12.78 5.09 10.23
N THR A 124 13.56 6.02 9.69
CA THR A 124 14.43 6.92 10.46
C THR A 124 13.94 8.36 10.36
N ASN A 125 14.41 9.24 11.26
CA ASN A 125 14.17 10.68 11.20
C ASN A 125 15.04 11.37 10.12
N SER A 126 15.06 10.79 8.92
CA SER A 126 15.74 11.32 7.74
C SER A 126 14.85 11.10 6.52
N PRO A 127 14.99 11.91 5.46
CA PRO A 127 14.27 11.67 4.21
C PRO A 127 14.51 10.26 3.68
N SER A 128 13.44 9.59 3.26
CA SER A 128 13.42 8.22 2.74
C SER A 128 12.35 8.07 1.65
N SER A 129 12.16 6.85 1.16
CA SER A 129 11.08 6.52 0.22
C SER A 129 10.14 5.50 0.84
N PHE A 130 8.86 5.60 0.49
CA PHE A 130 7.79 4.75 0.98
C PHE A 130 6.88 4.31 -0.16
N LEU A 131 6.14 3.24 0.05
CA LEU A 131 5.12 2.75 -0.86
C LEU A 131 3.74 3.06 -0.30
N TRP A 132 2.78 3.28 -1.18
CA TRP A 132 1.37 3.37 -0.82
C TRP A 132 0.52 2.57 -1.80
N SER A 133 -0.64 2.11 -1.34
CA SER A 133 -1.65 1.48 -2.19
C SER A 133 -3.05 1.53 -1.57
N THR A 134 -4.08 1.23 -2.36
CA THR A 134 -5.41 0.95 -1.86
C THR A 134 -6.09 -0.13 -2.69
N GLY A 135 -6.96 -0.92 -2.06
CA GLY A 135 -7.66 -2.01 -2.73
C GLY A 135 -8.69 -2.65 -1.81
N GLN A 136 -9.41 -3.63 -2.33
CA GLN A 136 -10.44 -4.34 -1.57
C GLN A 136 -9.83 -5.35 -0.59
N VAL A 137 -10.59 -5.64 0.46
CA VAL A 137 -10.36 -6.73 1.41
C VAL A 137 -11.57 -7.67 1.32
N SER A 138 -11.33 -8.95 1.10
CA SER A 138 -12.39 -9.98 1.04
C SER A 138 -12.03 -11.12 1.97
N GLY A 139 -12.94 -11.48 2.89
CA GLY A 139 -12.69 -12.53 3.88
C GLY A 139 -11.45 -12.29 4.77
N GLY A 140 -11.11 -11.03 5.04
CA GLY A 140 -9.89 -10.66 5.78
C GLY A 140 -8.59 -10.75 4.96
N VAL A 141 -8.68 -11.03 3.66
CA VAL A 141 -7.54 -11.12 2.75
C VAL A 141 -7.50 -9.89 1.83
N ALA A 142 -6.36 -9.20 1.83
CA ALA A 142 -6.12 -8.08 0.93
C ALA A 142 -6.08 -8.56 -0.53
N GLN A 143 -6.84 -7.88 -1.40
CA GLN A 143 -6.87 -8.14 -2.82
C GLN A 143 -5.84 -7.27 -3.56
N GLN A 144 -5.47 -7.70 -4.76
CA GLN A 144 -4.59 -6.91 -5.62
C GLN A 144 -5.22 -5.55 -5.93
N HIS A 145 -4.44 -4.48 -5.75
CA HIS A 145 -4.81 -3.12 -6.12
C HIS A 145 -4.67 -2.90 -7.64
N ALA A 146 -5.47 -1.98 -8.21
CA ALA A 146 -5.32 -1.57 -9.60
C ALA A 146 -3.96 -0.88 -9.84
N PRO A 147 -3.47 -0.78 -11.10
CA PRO A 147 -2.27 -0.02 -11.40
C PRO A 147 -2.34 1.46 -11.02
N THR A 148 -3.54 2.05 -10.98
CA THR A 148 -3.79 3.43 -10.57
C THR A 148 -3.81 3.63 -9.06
N ASP A 149 -3.99 2.54 -8.30
CA ASP A 149 -4.26 2.59 -6.85
C ASP A 149 -3.00 2.24 -6.05
N ARG A 150 -1.84 2.65 -6.56
CA ARG A 150 -0.53 2.40 -5.96
C ARG A 150 0.47 3.46 -6.37
N GLY A 151 1.54 3.58 -5.59
CA GLY A 151 2.68 4.39 -5.97
C GLY A 151 3.76 4.43 -4.90
N SER A 152 4.68 5.37 -5.07
CA SER A 152 5.78 5.62 -4.15
C SER A 152 5.89 7.10 -3.78
N LEU A 153 6.18 7.34 -2.51
CA LEU A 153 6.62 8.63 -1.99
C LEU A 153 8.15 8.60 -1.95
N THR A 154 8.83 9.63 -2.43
CA THR A 154 10.29 9.71 -2.42
C THR A 154 10.76 10.96 -1.71
N ASN A 155 11.92 10.87 -1.05
CA ASN A 155 12.53 11.98 -0.31
C ASN A 155 11.61 12.61 0.75
N VAL A 156 10.92 11.77 1.54
CA VAL A 156 9.97 12.19 2.57
C VAL A 156 10.51 11.84 3.96
N ASN A 157 10.43 12.76 4.92
CA ASN A 157 10.71 12.48 6.31
C ASN A 157 9.39 12.34 7.10
N LEU A 158 9.08 11.12 7.55
CA LEU A 158 7.87 10.81 8.33
C LEU A 158 7.93 11.23 9.80
N PHE A 159 9.00 11.86 10.28
CA PHE A 159 9.16 12.30 11.67
C PHE A 159 9.23 13.83 11.84
N SER A 160 9.33 14.59 10.74
CA SER A 160 9.44 16.06 10.76
C SER A 160 8.10 16.77 10.55
N THR A 161 7.88 17.91 11.21
CA THR A 161 6.72 18.79 10.98
C THR A 161 6.29 18.91 9.50
N PRO A 162 4.98 19.01 9.20
CA PRO A 162 4.43 18.79 7.87
C PRO A 162 5.21 19.52 6.77
N SER A 163 5.70 18.79 5.78
CA SER A 163 6.19 19.35 4.52
C SER A 163 5.55 18.59 3.36
N VAL A 164 5.01 19.31 2.38
CA VAL A 164 4.33 18.72 1.22
C VAL A 164 5.36 17.95 0.40
N ALA A 165 5.25 16.61 0.35
CA ALA A 165 6.07 15.75 -0.49
C ALA A 165 5.44 15.58 -1.87
N THR A 166 6.22 15.39 -2.94
CA THR A 166 5.70 15.12 -4.29
C THR A 166 5.72 13.62 -4.57
N ALA A 167 4.57 12.94 -4.70
CA ALA A 167 4.55 11.54 -5.12
C ALA A 167 4.71 11.42 -6.64
N VAL A 168 5.43 10.38 -7.05
CA VAL A 168 5.56 10.03 -8.46
C VAL A 168 4.69 8.79 -8.70
N THR A 169 3.65 8.94 -9.53
CA THR A 169 2.92 7.77 -10.05
C THR A 169 3.90 6.95 -10.88
N GLN A 170 4.14 5.70 -10.49
CA GLN A 170 4.94 4.82 -11.34
C GLN A 170 4.18 4.62 -12.65
N ASN A 171 4.73 5.15 -13.73
CA ASN A 171 4.21 4.97 -15.08
C ASN A 171 3.99 3.47 -15.31
N PRO A 172 2.85 3.01 -15.86
CA PRO A 172 2.67 1.61 -16.16
C PRO A 172 3.81 1.18 -17.09
N VAL A 173 4.52 0.12 -16.70
CA VAL A 173 5.47 -0.57 -17.58
C VAL A 173 4.70 -0.88 -18.86
N THR A 174 4.97 -0.12 -19.92
CA THR A 174 4.46 -0.41 -21.24
C THR A 174 5.21 -1.67 -21.66
N LEU A 175 4.56 -2.83 -21.53
CA LEU A 175 5.01 -4.03 -22.21
C LEU A 175 5.02 -3.69 -23.71
N ALA A 176 6.21 -3.38 -24.22
CA ALA A 176 6.42 -3.24 -25.65
C ALA A 176 6.09 -4.59 -26.29
N ALA A 177 4.91 -4.68 -26.87
CA ALA A 177 4.61 -5.73 -27.83
C ALA A 177 5.56 -5.52 -29.00
N THR A 178 6.59 -6.36 -29.10
CA THR A 178 7.41 -6.51 -30.30
C THR A 178 6.51 -7.04 -31.42
N THR A 179 5.79 -6.16 -32.11
CA THR A 179 5.17 -6.49 -33.39
C THR A 179 6.28 -6.52 -34.43
N GLY A 180 6.67 -7.75 -34.79
CA GLY A 180 7.54 -8.00 -35.94
C GLY A 180 6.97 -7.35 -37.19
N SER A 181 7.83 -6.58 -37.85
CA SER A 181 7.61 -6.02 -39.18
C SER A 181 7.33 -7.16 -40.18
N LYS A 182 6.12 -7.19 -40.75
CA LYS A 182 5.84 -7.94 -41.98
C LYS A 182 5.55 -6.96 -43.11
N THR A 183 6.52 -6.85 -44.00
CA THR A 183 6.41 -6.27 -45.34
C THR A 183 5.37 -7.04 -46.16
N SER A 184 4.40 -6.31 -46.71
CA SER A 184 3.37 -6.81 -47.63
C SER A 184 3.90 -6.97 -49.05
N LYS A 185 3.74 -8.15 -49.66
CA LYS A 185 3.68 -8.30 -51.13
C LYS A 185 2.96 -9.60 -51.53
N GLY A 186 1.86 -9.46 -52.28
CA GLY A 186 1.35 -10.47 -53.23
C GLY A 186 0.34 -11.49 -52.70
N ALA A 187 -0.92 -11.36 -53.16
CA ALA A 187 -1.93 -12.42 -53.17
C ALA A 187 -1.58 -13.51 -54.23
N PRO A 188 -2.11 -14.76 -54.15
CA PRO A 188 -3.50 -15.05 -54.52
C PRO A 188 -4.25 -16.06 -53.61
N SER A 189 -5.60 -16.00 -53.66
CA SER A 189 -6.62 -16.92 -53.09
C SER A 189 -6.66 -18.32 -53.77
N PRO A 190 -7.59 -19.24 -53.39
CA PRO A 190 -7.98 -19.76 -52.07
C PRO A 190 -8.02 -21.32 -52.04
N HIS A 191 -8.03 -21.96 -50.86
CA HIS A 191 -8.64 -23.29 -50.70
C HIS A 191 -9.11 -23.55 -49.26
N LEU A 192 -10.30 -24.16 -49.14
CA LEU A 192 -11.04 -24.51 -47.92
C LEU A 192 -10.31 -25.51 -47.02
N SER A 193 -10.50 -25.40 -45.69
CA SER A 193 -11.14 -26.46 -44.86
C SER A 193 -11.18 -26.14 -43.34
N PHE A 194 -12.41 -26.16 -42.80
CA PHE A 194 -12.91 -26.82 -41.57
C PHE A 194 -12.26 -26.72 -40.16
N LEU A 195 -13.16 -26.34 -39.23
CA LEU A 195 -13.40 -26.76 -37.82
C LEU A 195 -12.94 -25.85 -36.65
N PRO A 196 -13.82 -25.62 -35.65
CA PRO A 196 -13.51 -24.90 -34.41
C PRO A 196 -13.11 -25.87 -33.29
N ALA A 197 -12.12 -25.50 -32.48
CA ALA A 197 -11.77 -26.22 -31.26
C ALA A 197 -11.99 -25.34 -30.02
N LEU A 198 -13.00 -25.77 -29.28
CA LEU A 198 -13.42 -25.41 -27.93
C LEU A 198 -12.31 -25.77 -26.92
N ALA A 199 -11.97 -24.87 -25.99
CA ALA A 199 -11.38 -25.21 -24.69
C ALA A 199 -11.21 -23.94 -23.83
N LEU A 200 -11.33 -23.93 -22.51
CA LEU A 200 -11.98 -24.79 -21.52
C LEU A 200 -11.82 -23.98 -20.21
N PHE A 201 -12.92 -23.56 -19.59
CA PHE A 201 -12.90 -22.91 -18.28
C PHE A 201 -12.43 -23.92 -17.22
N LYS A 202 -11.45 -23.55 -16.38
CA LYS A 202 -11.19 -24.24 -15.10
C LYS A 202 -11.44 -23.29 -13.95
N ILE A 203 -12.57 -23.51 -13.30
CA ILE A 203 -12.90 -23.04 -11.95
C ILE A 203 -12.34 -24.10 -10.99
N VAL A 204 -11.62 -23.69 -9.95
CA VAL A 204 -11.26 -24.55 -8.82
C VAL A 204 -11.85 -23.92 -7.56
N PHE A 205 -12.82 -24.62 -6.97
CA PHE A 205 -13.25 -24.44 -5.58
C PHE A 205 -12.40 -25.34 -4.69
N PHE A 206 -12.06 -24.87 -3.50
CA PHE A 206 -11.84 -25.76 -2.35
C PHE A 206 -12.71 -25.29 -1.18
N ALA A 207 -13.23 -26.31 -0.50
CA ALA A 207 -14.15 -26.30 0.62
C ALA A 207 -13.55 -25.67 1.89
#